data_AF-A0AA86W4W5-F1
#
_entry.id   AF-A0AA86W4W5-F1
#
_cell.length_a   1.000
_cell.length_b   1.000
_cell.length_c   1.000
_cell.angle_alpha   90.00
_cell.angle_beta   90.00
_cell.angle_gamma   90.00
#
_symmetry.space_group_name_H-M   'P 1'
#
loop_
_entity.id
_entity.type
_entity.pdbx_description
1 polymer ?
#
loop_
_entity_poly.entity_id
_entity_poly.type
_entity_poly.pdbx_seq_one_letter_code
_entity_poly.pdbx_strand_id
1 'polypeptide(L)'
;MEKNKEVEASTVAAKVCIVNELLKADGFAFGFPTRFGMMPAQFQTFLDSTGSLWDEEEQLFEGKPAGIFLSTGCQGGGQESTALSAIPQLVNRGMIFVPMGHILDSGKCRMRDVIGGSPFGAGTYVDTDGSREPSGIELNQAFHQGKYIATITKKLKRDPKCSLHKIARRRLTQREGIEKQQRDIERSSMAVKVYIVYYSMYGNVERLASEISLGLQSVQDVEATMWQVPETLSIDELSRLKAPAKSDVPIINQLKLCEADAIIFGFPTRFGLMASQFKAFLDSNEFLWKAQMLAQKLAGIFYSTSSQGDGQETAPLSAITHLVHHGMIFVPIGYTFGPGMFEMTEQKGGGPYGAGTYAGDESRKPTELELEQAFHQGKYFANIAKKCYILKKMPFKQLEKLD
;
A
#
# COMPACT_ATOMS: atom_id res chain seq x y z
N MET A 1 11.91 -20.87 -27.11
CA MET A 1 13.26 -20.52 -26.60
C MET A 1 13.62 -19.12 -27.09
N GLU A 2 13.12 -18.10 -26.39
CA GLU A 2 13.66 -16.75 -26.58
C GLU A 2 14.98 -16.66 -25.83
N LYS A 3 16.04 -16.27 -26.53
CA LYS A 3 17.37 -16.05 -25.95
C LYS A 3 17.28 -14.91 -24.93
N ASN A 4 17.69 -15.18 -23.69
CA ASN A 4 17.98 -14.16 -22.69
C ASN A 4 18.95 -13.14 -23.31
N LYS A 5 18.48 -11.92 -23.57
CA LYS A 5 19.37 -10.79 -23.81
C LYS A 5 20.12 -10.54 -22.51
N GLU A 6 21.44 -10.73 -22.51
CA GLU A 6 22.31 -10.23 -21.46
C GLU A 6 22.06 -8.72 -21.34
N VAL A 7 21.61 -8.30 -20.16
CA VAL A 7 21.43 -6.88 -19.83
C VAL A 7 22.81 -6.38 -19.42
N GLU A 8 23.59 -5.89 -20.38
CA GLU A 8 24.85 -5.19 -20.08
C GLU A 8 24.54 -3.87 -19.36
N ALA A 9 25.23 -3.63 -18.23
CA ALA A 9 25.11 -2.39 -17.48
C ALA A 9 25.76 -1.25 -18.27
N SER A 10 24.95 -0.42 -18.93
CA SER A 10 25.44 0.85 -19.46
C SER A 10 25.67 1.82 -18.30
N THR A 11 26.91 2.24 -18.05
CA THR A 11 27.25 3.28 -17.07
C THR A 11 26.70 4.63 -17.53
N VAL A 12 25.46 4.91 -17.19
CA VAL A 12 24.86 6.24 -17.36
C VAL A 12 25.37 7.11 -16.22
N ALA A 13 26.04 8.22 -16.54
CA ALA A 13 26.43 9.21 -15.52
C ALA A 13 25.17 9.75 -14.82
N ALA A 14 24.99 9.39 -13.55
CA ALA A 14 23.89 9.90 -12.74
C ALA A 14 24.17 11.36 -12.35
N LYS A 15 23.16 12.22 -12.50
CA LYS A 15 23.23 13.61 -12.00
C LYS A 15 23.04 13.62 -10.48
N VAL A 16 23.67 14.60 -9.82
CA VAL A 16 23.41 14.87 -8.41
C VAL A 16 22.03 15.49 -8.28
N CYS A 17 21.09 14.76 -7.69
CA CYS A 17 19.72 15.24 -7.50
C CYS A 17 19.69 16.39 -6.49
N ILE A 18 19.01 17.48 -6.85
CA ILE A 18 18.69 18.57 -5.92
C ILE A 18 17.19 18.63 -5.65
N VAL A 19 16.78 19.28 -4.55
CA VAL A 19 15.37 19.34 -4.09
C VAL A 19 14.42 19.80 -5.21
N ASN A 20 14.79 20.82 -5.98
CA ASN A 20 13.97 21.35 -7.09
C ASN A 20 13.72 20.35 -8.22
N GLU A 21 14.55 19.32 -8.38
CA GLU A 21 14.34 18.28 -9.39
C GLU A 21 13.27 17.27 -8.96
N LEU A 22 13.06 17.10 -7.65
CA LEU A 22 11.97 16.25 -7.12
C LEU A 22 10.59 16.79 -7.50
N LEU A 23 10.45 18.10 -7.68
CA LEU A 23 9.21 18.76 -8.12
C LEU A 23 8.73 18.23 -9.47
N LYS A 24 9.66 17.85 -10.35
CA LYS A 24 9.39 17.42 -11.72
C LYS A 24 9.11 15.92 -11.83
N ALA A 25 9.38 15.15 -10.79
CA ALA A 25 9.27 13.69 -10.82
C ALA A 25 7.82 13.23 -10.61
N ASP A 26 7.33 12.36 -11.49
CA ASP A 26 6.02 11.70 -11.36
C ASP A 26 6.09 10.44 -10.46
N GLY A 27 7.29 9.93 -10.18
CA GLY A 27 7.54 8.78 -9.32
C GLY A 27 9.04 8.61 -9.03
N PHE A 28 9.37 7.76 -8.06
CA PHE A 28 10.71 7.65 -7.50
C PHE A 28 11.22 6.21 -7.43
N ALA A 29 12.52 6.03 -7.60
CA ALA A 29 13.24 4.82 -7.27
C ALA A 29 14.44 5.20 -6.40
N PHE A 30 14.42 4.83 -5.13
CA PHE A 30 15.44 5.22 -4.16
C PHE A 30 16.42 4.09 -3.90
N GLY A 31 17.71 4.41 -4.04
CA GLY A 31 18.81 3.47 -3.85
C GLY A 31 19.54 3.71 -2.54
N PHE A 32 19.68 2.68 -1.72
CA PHE A 32 20.41 2.78 -0.45
C PHE A 32 21.56 1.77 -0.37
N PRO A 33 22.80 2.22 -0.15
CA PRO A 33 23.79 1.35 0.46
C PRO A 33 23.40 1.11 1.92
N THR A 34 23.39 -0.14 2.34
CA THR A 34 23.04 -0.53 3.71
C THR A 34 24.12 -0.09 4.69
N ARG A 35 23.72 0.67 5.71
CA ARG A 35 24.56 1.04 6.85
C ARG A 35 23.88 0.59 8.14
N PHE A 36 24.36 -0.52 8.72
CA PHE A 36 23.83 -1.09 9.96
C PHE A 36 22.30 -1.30 9.92
N GLY A 37 21.78 -1.81 8.80
CA GLY A 37 20.34 -2.00 8.62
C GLY A 37 19.53 -0.72 8.40
N MET A 38 20.18 0.41 8.09
CA MET A 38 19.55 1.71 7.84
C MET A 38 20.06 2.33 6.53
N MET A 39 19.39 3.38 6.05
CA MET A 39 19.92 4.22 4.97
C MET A 39 21.13 5.05 5.46
N PRO A 40 22.05 5.46 4.57
CA PRO A 40 23.18 6.30 4.96
C PRO A 40 22.75 7.69 5.41
N ALA A 41 23.53 8.29 6.32
CA ALA A 41 23.28 9.63 6.84
C ALA A 41 23.12 10.69 5.74
N GLN A 42 23.91 10.61 4.66
CA GLN A 42 23.82 11.54 3.53
C GLN A 42 22.43 11.54 2.88
N PHE A 43 21.83 10.35 2.75
CA PHE A 43 20.49 10.22 2.18
C PHE A 43 19.44 10.71 3.18
N GLN A 44 19.61 10.39 4.47
CA GLN A 44 18.72 10.90 5.52
C GLN A 44 18.73 12.44 5.53
N THR A 45 19.89 13.08 5.51
CA THR A 45 20.03 14.54 5.42
C THR A 45 19.34 15.11 4.18
N PHE A 46 19.47 14.45 3.03
CA PHE A 46 18.76 14.86 1.81
C PHE A 46 17.24 14.79 1.99
N LEU A 47 16.70 13.69 2.53
CA LEU A 47 15.26 13.56 2.80
C LEU A 47 14.77 14.57 3.85
N ASP A 48 15.55 14.86 4.89
CA ASP A 48 15.20 15.84 5.91
C ASP A 48 15.14 17.25 5.33
N SER A 49 16.02 17.57 4.36
CA SER A 49 15.99 18.85 3.64
C SER A 49 14.72 19.06 2.80
N THR A 50 13.94 18.00 2.56
CA THR A 50 12.64 18.07 1.87
C THR A 50 11.47 18.39 2.81
N GLY A 51 11.71 18.63 4.10
CA GLY A 51 10.66 18.85 5.09
C GLY A 51 9.64 19.95 4.73
N SER A 52 10.09 21.02 4.07
CA SER A 52 9.21 22.10 3.59
C SER A 52 8.27 21.68 2.44
N LEU A 53 8.59 20.60 1.72
CA LEU A 53 7.78 20.11 0.58
C LEU A 53 6.53 19.33 1.00
N TRP A 54 6.35 19.15 2.31
CA TRP A 54 5.21 18.46 2.91
C TRP A 54 4.09 19.44 3.33
N ASP A 55 4.33 20.75 3.27
CA ASP A 55 3.36 21.79 3.62
C ASP A 55 2.06 21.69 2.77
N GLU A 56 0.95 22.17 3.35
CA GLU A 56 -0.43 21.96 2.90
C GLU A 56 -0.68 22.43 1.46
N GLU A 57 0.10 23.40 0.96
CA GLU A 57 -0.10 23.95 -0.40
C GLU A 57 0.51 23.08 -1.52
N GLU A 58 1.53 22.27 -1.26
CA GLU A 58 2.25 21.53 -2.32
C GLU A 58 2.17 19.99 -2.21
N GLN A 59 2.03 19.41 -1.01
CA GLN A 59 1.96 17.95 -0.74
C GLN A 59 2.69 17.09 -1.80
N LEU A 60 3.97 17.43 -2.07
CA LEU A 60 4.63 17.08 -3.34
C LEU A 60 4.64 15.58 -3.63
N PHE A 61 4.83 14.80 -2.58
CA PHE A 61 5.05 13.37 -2.62
C PHE A 61 3.76 12.55 -2.57
N GLU A 62 2.65 13.20 -2.25
CA GLU A 62 1.36 12.56 -2.06
C GLU A 62 0.89 11.81 -3.31
N GLY A 63 0.66 10.51 -3.15
CA GLY A 63 0.18 9.63 -4.21
C GLY A 63 1.22 9.31 -5.28
N LYS A 64 2.46 9.81 -5.16
CA LYS A 64 3.54 9.47 -6.09
C LYS A 64 4.08 8.07 -5.79
N PRO A 65 4.24 7.21 -6.80
CA PRO A 65 4.83 5.89 -6.59
C PRO A 65 6.30 5.96 -6.22
N ALA A 66 6.73 5.15 -5.27
CA ALA A 66 8.12 5.03 -4.87
C ALA A 66 8.52 3.56 -4.68
N GLY A 67 9.65 3.16 -5.27
CA GLY A 67 10.29 1.87 -5.03
C GLY A 67 11.68 2.02 -4.41
N ILE A 68 12.20 0.92 -3.85
CA ILE A 68 13.47 0.89 -3.13
C ILE A 68 14.41 -0.14 -3.77
N PHE A 69 15.69 0.16 -3.91
CA PHE A 69 16.74 -0.80 -4.27
C PHE A 69 17.98 -0.65 -3.38
N LEU A 70 18.78 -1.71 -3.27
CA LEU A 70 19.70 -1.87 -2.14
C LEU A 70 21.07 -2.41 -2.55
N SER A 71 22.12 -2.04 -1.81
CA SER A 71 23.46 -2.63 -1.90
C SER A 71 23.99 -2.94 -0.50
N THR A 72 24.51 -4.14 -0.28
CA THR A 72 24.89 -4.61 1.07
C THR A 72 26.21 -5.40 1.06
N GLY A 73 27.01 -5.28 2.13
CA GLY A 73 28.32 -5.94 2.22
C GLY A 73 28.30 -7.45 2.43
N CYS A 74 27.19 -8.04 2.85
CA CYS A 74 27.04 -9.48 3.08
C CYS A 74 25.57 -9.91 3.12
N GLN A 75 25.30 -11.22 3.04
CA GLN A 75 23.94 -11.79 2.98
C GLN A 75 23.08 -11.47 4.21
N GLY A 76 23.70 -11.37 5.39
CA GLY A 76 23.03 -10.96 6.64
C GLY A 76 23.21 -9.49 6.99
N GLY A 77 23.70 -8.65 6.07
CA GLY A 77 24.17 -7.29 6.37
C GLY A 77 23.07 -6.25 6.62
N GLY A 78 21.80 -6.67 6.71
CA GLY A 78 20.66 -5.79 7.00
C GLY A 78 19.95 -5.23 5.78
N GLN A 79 20.01 -5.91 4.62
CA GLN A 79 19.35 -5.46 3.40
C GLN A 79 17.83 -5.24 3.60
N GLU A 80 17.14 -6.23 4.18
CA GLU A 80 15.70 -6.11 4.47
C GLU A 80 15.42 -5.06 5.55
N SER A 81 16.25 -5.00 6.59
CA SER A 81 16.13 -3.98 7.64
C SER A 81 16.25 -2.57 7.07
N THR A 82 17.19 -2.33 6.14
CA THR A 82 17.33 -1.04 5.46
C THR A 82 16.06 -0.70 4.69
N ALA A 83 15.50 -1.65 3.95
CA ALA A 83 14.26 -1.44 3.22
C ALA A 83 13.09 -1.10 4.16
N LEU A 84 12.92 -1.86 5.24
CA LEU A 84 11.89 -1.64 6.25
C LEU A 84 12.05 -0.29 6.94
N SER A 85 13.28 0.16 7.21
CA SER A 85 13.55 1.46 7.81
C SER A 85 13.24 2.64 6.87
N ALA A 86 13.27 2.41 5.56
CA ALA A 86 12.98 3.44 4.56
C ALA A 86 11.48 3.59 4.28
N ILE A 87 10.66 2.54 4.43
CA ILE A 87 9.21 2.58 4.19
C ILE A 87 8.51 3.69 5.01
N PRO A 88 8.78 3.89 6.30
CA PRO A 88 8.24 5.01 7.07
C PRO A 88 8.48 6.37 6.40
N GLN A 89 9.66 6.60 5.80
CA GLN A 89 9.96 7.86 5.13
C GLN A 89 9.07 8.10 3.90
N LEU A 90 8.71 7.03 3.18
CA LEU A 90 7.79 7.08 2.04
C LEU A 90 6.35 7.31 2.49
N VAL A 91 5.90 6.53 3.48
CA VAL A 91 4.52 6.52 3.97
C VAL A 91 4.15 7.83 4.65
N ASN A 92 5.03 8.37 5.50
CA ASN A 92 4.82 9.67 6.14
C ASN A 92 4.76 10.82 5.12
N ARG A 93 5.32 10.64 3.92
CA ARG A 93 5.22 11.62 2.83
C ARG A 93 4.03 11.34 1.89
N GLY A 94 3.18 10.37 2.22
CA GLY A 94 2.02 10.00 1.42
C GLY A 94 2.35 9.30 0.10
N MET A 95 3.59 8.83 -0.08
CA MET A 95 3.98 8.09 -1.28
C MET A 95 3.35 6.69 -1.31
N ILE A 96 3.07 6.20 -2.50
CA ILE A 96 2.56 4.84 -2.71
C ILE A 96 3.76 3.90 -2.85
N PHE A 97 3.90 2.94 -1.94
CA PHE A 97 5.02 2.01 -1.96
C PHE A 97 4.80 0.91 -3.00
N VAL A 98 5.69 0.86 -4.00
CA VAL A 98 5.70 -0.15 -5.06
C VAL A 98 6.84 -1.13 -4.79
N PRO A 99 6.55 -2.30 -4.19
CA PRO A 99 7.58 -3.30 -3.94
C PRO A 99 7.99 -4.02 -5.21
N MET A 100 9.14 -4.71 -5.17
CA MET A 100 9.51 -5.65 -6.22
C MET A 100 8.63 -6.92 -6.17
N GLY A 101 8.31 -7.40 -4.96
CA GLY A 101 7.55 -8.64 -4.75
C GLY A 101 8.37 -9.93 -4.95
N HIS A 102 7.67 -11.06 -4.95
CA HIS A 102 8.23 -12.39 -5.25
C HIS A 102 8.01 -12.76 -6.72
N ILE A 103 8.73 -12.08 -7.61
CA ILE A 103 8.70 -12.43 -9.04
C ILE A 103 9.43 -13.77 -9.21
N LEU A 104 8.69 -14.87 -9.41
CA LEU A 104 9.26 -16.22 -9.42
C LEU A 104 10.30 -16.45 -10.54
N ASP A 105 10.12 -15.83 -11.69
CA ASP A 105 11.06 -15.90 -12.82
C ASP A 105 12.32 -15.02 -12.64
N SER A 106 12.41 -14.24 -11.55
CA SER A 106 13.59 -13.39 -11.29
C SER A 106 14.79 -14.16 -10.72
N GLY A 107 14.68 -15.48 -10.53
CA GLY A 107 15.76 -16.30 -9.94
C GLY A 107 16.00 -16.02 -8.45
N LYS A 108 15.17 -15.23 -7.79
CA LYS A 108 15.37 -14.80 -6.40
C LYS A 108 15.22 -15.89 -5.34
N CYS A 109 14.43 -16.94 -5.61
CA CYS A 109 14.34 -18.11 -4.74
C CYS A 109 15.45 -19.15 -5.02
N ARG A 110 16.42 -18.82 -5.89
CA ARG A 110 17.51 -19.73 -6.28
C ARG A 110 18.59 -19.75 -5.20
N MET A 111 18.63 -20.85 -4.46
CA MET A 111 19.62 -21.05 -3.38
C MET A 111 21.01 -21.51 -3.85
N ARG A 112 21.25 -21.62 -5.16
CA ARG A 112 22.54 -22.09 -5.71
C ARG A 112 23.56 -20.96 -5.89
N ASP A 113 23.14 -19.71 -5.77
CA ASP A 113 23.93 -18.55 -6.10
C ASP A 113 23.75 -17.48 -5.03
N VAL A 114 24.80 -16.70 -4.79
CA VAL A 114 24.74 -15.55 -3.88
C VAL A 114 24.16 -14.37 -4.63
N ILE A 115 22.90 -14.04 -4.35
CA ILE A 115 22.10 -13.03 -5.05
C ILE A 115 21.47 -12.11 -3.99
N GLY A 116 21.67 -10.80 -4.12
CA GLY A 116 21.01 -9.81 -3.29
C GLY A 116 19.55 -9.57 -3.66
N GLY A 117 18.88 -8.77 -2.85
CA GLY A 117 17.52 -8.32 -3.07
C GLY A 117 16.50 -9.07 -2.21
N SER A 118 15.35 -8.43 -2.02
CA SER A 118 14.27 -8.92 -1.16
C SER A 118 12.93 -8.52 -1.74
N PRO A 119 11.78 -8.99 -1.21
CA PRO A 119 10.47 -8.58 -1.74
C PRO A 119 10.26 -7.06 -1.72
N PHE A 120 10.95 -6.37 -0.81
CA PHE A 120 10.91 -4.92 -0.68
C PHE A 120 11.64 -4.19 -1.81
N GLY A 121 12.60 -4.83 -2.50
CA GLY A 121 13.41 -4.17 -3.52
C GLY A 121 14.47 -5.06 -4.15
N ALA A 122 14.87 -4.73 -5.38
CA ALA A 122 16.04 -5.31 -6.01
C ALA A 122 17.28 -4.95 -5.20
N GLY A 123 18.32 -5.78 -5.27
CA GLY A 123 19.59 -5.37 -4.71
C GLY A 123 20.74 -6.29 -5.04
N THR A 124 21.89 -5.92 -4.52
CA THR A 124 23.16 -6.59 -4.80
C THR A 124 23.99 -6.75 -3.54
N TYR A 125 24.85 -7.76 -3.52
CA TYR A 125 25.96 -7.80 -2.58
C TYR A 125 27.21 -7.17 -3.18
N VAL A 126 28.01 -6.52 -2.35
CA VAL A 126 29.27 -5.90 -2.76
C VAL A 126 30.34 -6.31 -1.75
N ASP A 127 31.51 -6.70 -2.23
CA ASP A 127 32.64 -7.00 -1.35
C ASP A 127 33.10 -5.74 -0.60
N THR A 128 33.79 -5.90 0.52
CA THR A 128 34.21 -4.76 1.35
C THR A 128 35.13 -3.77 0.62
N ASP A 129 35.80 -4.23 -0.44
CA ASP A 129 36.66 -3.44 -1.33
C ASP A 129 35.92 -2.84 -2.54
N GLY A 130 34.62 -3.11 -2.68
CA GLY A 130 33.81 -2.64 -3.80
C GLY A 130 33.92 -3.48 -5.08
N SER A 131 34.67 -4.57 -5.09
CA SER A 131 35.04 -5.27 -6.33
C SER A 131 33.95 -6.15 -6.94
N ARG A 132 33.02 -6.69 -6.12
CA ARG A 132 31.90 -7.49 -6.62
C ARG A 132 30.86 -6.59 -7.30
N GLU A 133 30.78 -6.72 -8.61
CA GLU A 133 29.72 -6.15 -9.45
C GLU A 133 28.41 -6.94 -9.34
N PRO A 134 27.26 -6.30 -9.61
CA PRO A 134 25.98 -6.99 -9.69
C PRO A 134 25.99 -8.09 -10.76
N SER A 135 25.53 -9.27 -10.39
CA SER A 135 25.31 -10.39 -11.32
C SER A 135 24.18 -10.08 -12.30
N GLY A 136 24.13 -10.80 -13.42
CA GLY A 136 23.05 -10.67 -14.41
C GLY A 136 21.65 -10.90 -13.83
N ILE A 137 21.52 -11.67 -12.75
CA ILE A 137 20.24 -11.85 -12.04
C ILE A 137 19.87 -10.61 -11.24
N GLU A 138 20.81 -10.03 -10.51
CA GLU A 138 20.58 -8.80 -9.73
C GLU A 138 20.24 -7.64 -10.68
N LEU A 139 20.88 -7.57 -11.85
CA LEU A 139 20.54 -6.60 -12.91
C LEU A 139 19.15 -6.85 -13.51
N ASN A 140 18.76 -8.12 -13.72
CA ASN A 140 17.42 -8.46 -14.20
C ASN A 140 16.33 -8.06 -13.20
N GLN A 141 16.57 -8.29 -11.90
CA GLN A 141 15.69 -7.83 -10.82
C GLN A 141 15.53 -6.30 -10.84
N ALA A 142 16.63 -5.56 -10.94
CA ALA A 142 16.61 -4.10 -11.02
C ALA A 142 15.85 -3.59 -12.26
N PHE A 143 16.07 -4.22 -13.43
CA PHE A 143 15.34 -3.91 -14.66
C PHE A 143 13.83 -4.13 -14.49
N HIS A 144 13.43 -5.27 -13.93
CA HIS A 144 12.02 -5.57 -13.70
C HIS A 144 11.39 -4.55 -12.76
N GLN A 145 12.05 -4.25 -11.64
CA GLN A 145 11.54 -3.28 -10.67
C GLN A 145 11.39 -1.89 -11.30
N GLY A 146 12.38 -1.43 -12.07
CA GLY A 146 12.32 -0.15 -12.80
C GLY A 146 11.14 -0.10 -13.76
N LYS A 147 10.93 -1.16 -14.56
CA LYS A 147 9.76 -1.29 -15.45
C LYS A 147 8.45 -1.25 -14.68
N TYR A 148 8.38 -1.91 -13.53
CA TYR A 148 7.17 -1.97 -12.72
C TYR A 148 6.82 -0.60 -12.12
N ILE A 149 7.78 0.08 -11.49
CA ILE A 149 7.62 1.44 -10.97
C ILE A 149 7.12 2.38 -12.09
N ALA A 150 7.79 2.38 -13.25
CA ALA A 150 7.40 3.23 -14.38
C ALA A 150 5.97 2.95 -14.87
N THR A 151 5.56 1.68 -14.88
CA THR A 151 4.19 1.29 -15.25
C THR A 151 3.16 1.83 -14.25
N ILE A 152 3.44 1.74 -12.95
CA ILE A 152 2.56 2.26 -11.91
C ILE A 152 2.53 3.80 -11.92
N THR A 153 3.67 4.45 -12.11
CA THR A 153 3.77 5.91 -12.29
C THR A 153 2.92 6.37 -13.48
N LYS A 154 3.03 5.71 -14.64
CA LYS A 154 2.17 6.03 -15.79
C LYS A 154 0.69 5.87 -15.46
N LYS A 155 0.33 4.89 -14.63
CA LYS A 155 -1.05 4.66 -14.21
C LYS A 155 -1.61 5.74 -13.28
N LEU A 156 -0.74 6.35 -12.49
CA LEU A 156 -1.11 7.31 -11.45
C LEU A 156 -0.85 8.77 -11.84
N LYS A 157 -0.18 9.01 -12.96
CA LYS A 157 0.16 10.34 -13.46
C LYS A 157 -1.06 11.26 -13.43
N ARG A 158 -0.97 12.34 -12.66
CA ARG A 158 -2.07 13.30 -12.46
C ARG A 158 -2.40 13.96 -13.82
N ASP A 159 -3.68 14.00 -14.20
CA ASP A 159 -4.14 14.96 -15.21
C ASP A 159 -3.92 16.37 -14.63
N PRO A 160 -3.15 17.26 -15.30
CA PRO A 160 -2.90 18.62 -14.84
C PRO A 160 -4.18 19.43 -14.54
N LYS A 161 -5.32 19.03 -15.11
CA LYS A 161 -6.63 19.67 -14.89
C LYS A 161 -7.37 19.15 -13.65
N CYS A 162 -6.92 18.03 -13.08
CA CYS A 162 -7.58 17.30 -12.00
C CYS A 162 -6.95 17.64 -10.64
N SER A 163 -7.04 18.91 -10.25
CA SER A 163 -6.90 19.27 -8.84
C SER A 163 -8.18 18.79 -8.14
N LEU A 164 -8.03 17.84 -7.21
CA LEU A 164 -9.11 17.38 -6.32
C LEU A 164 -9.78 18.55 -5.57
N HIS A 165 -9.11 19.70 -5.47
CA HIS A 165 -9.64 20.95 -4.93
C HIS A 165 -10.57 21.73 -5.89
N LYS A 166 -10.46 21.55 -7.22
CA LYS A 166 -11.31 22.25 -8.23
C LYS A 166 -12.50 21.43 -8.70
N ILE A 167 -12.46 20.10 -8.58
CA ILE A 167 -13.53 19.20 -9.06
C ILE A 167 -14.73 19.16 -8.11
N ALA A 168 -14.57 19.56 -6.85
CA ALA A 168 -15.64 19.56 -5.85
C ALA A 168 -16.75 20.61 -6.06
N ARG A 169 -16.73 21.44 -7.12
CA ARG A 169 -17.73 22.53 -7.32
C ARG A 169 -18.47 22.57 -8.65
N ARG A 170 -18.36 21.57 -9.53
CA ARG A 170 -19.12 21.59 -10.79
C ARG A 170 -19.70 20.23 -11.15
N ARG A 171 -20.97 20.03 -10.77
CA ARG A 171 -22.11 19.73 -11.66
C ARG A 171 -23.24 19.04 -10.87
N LEU A 172 -24.16 19.86 -10.38
CA LEU A 172 -25.56 19.49 -10.21
C LEU A 172 -26.32 20.16 -11.35
N THR A 173 -26.86 19.37 -12.29
CA THR A 173 -28.14 19.63 -13.00
C THR A 173 -28.45 18.48 -13.95
N GLN A 174 -29.75 18.23 -14.07
CA GLN A 174 -30.42 17.00 -14.49
C GLN A 174 -30.44 16.72 -16.00
N ARG A 175 -30.70 15.44 -16.33
CA ARG A 175 -31.68 14.85 -17.30
C ARG A 175 -31.09 13.61 -17.96
N GLU A 176 -31.79 12.52 -18.28
CA GLU A 176 -33.13 11.98 -17.99
C GLU A 176 -33.06 10.47 -18.30
N GLY A 177 -34.09 9.74 -17.89
CA GLY A 177 -34.16 8.27 -17.92
C GLY A 177 -34.32 7.63 -19.30
N ILE A 178 -34.33 6.30 -19.26
CA ILE A 178 -34.52 5.28 -20.33
C ILE A 178 -33.23 4.65 -20.88
N GLU A 179 -32.09 5.33 -20.92
CA GLU A 179 -30.77 4.70 -21.17
C GLU A 179 -30.10 4.13 -19.91
N LYS A 180 -30.76 4.25 -18.75
CA LYS A 180 -30.19 3.97 -17.42
C LYS A 180 -29.96 2.47 -17.21
N GLN A 181 -30.90 1.62 -17.62
CA GLN A 181 -30.87 0.19 -17.29
C GLN A 181 -29.80 -0.60 -18.09
N GLN A 182 -29.54 -0.20 -19.34
CA GLN A 182 -28.51 -0.83 -20.17
C GLN A 182 -27.11 -0.28 -19.84
N ARG A 183 -27.01 1.01 -19.50
CA ARG A 183 -25.77 1.61 -18.95
C ARG A 183 -25.45 1.13 -17.53
N ASP A 184 -26.44 0.80 -16.71
CA ASP A 184 -26.21 0.29 -15.35
C ASP A 184 -25.69 -1.16 -15.39
N ILE A 185 -26.11 -1.97 -16.38
CA ILE A 185 -25.58 -3.32 -16.63
C ILE A 185 -24.14 -3.25 -17.20
N GLU A 186 -23.85 -2.35 -18.14
CA GLU A 186 -22.48 -2.12 -18.62
C GLU A 186 -21.59 -1.44 -17.55
N ARG A 187 -22.13 -0.55 -16.71
CA ARG A 187 -21.43 0.09 -15.57
C ARG A 187 -21.05 -0.89 -14.49
N SER A 188 -21.93 -1.83 -14.14
CA SER A 188 -21.64 -2.89 -13.18
C SER A 188 -20.47 -3.77 -13.65
N SER A 189 -20.24 -3.88 -14.97
CA SER A 189 -19.06 -4.56 -15.54
C SER A 189 -17.75 -3.74 -15.51
N MET A 190 -17.83 -2.46 -15.13
CA MET A 190 -16.74 -1.47 -15.16
C MET A 190 -16.45 -0.81 -13.80
N ALA A 191 -17.23 -1.12 -12.76
CA ALA A 191 -16.97 -0.62 -11.42
C ALA A 191 -15.73 -1.28 -10.82
N VAL A 192 -14.92 -0.48 -10.12
CA VAL A 192 -13.75 -0.98 -9.38
C VAL A 192 -14.25 -1.72 -8.15
N LYS A 193 -13.92 -3.00 -8.03
CA LYS A 193 -14.32 -3.81 -6.88
C LYS A 193 -13.30 -3.67 -5.77
N VAL A 194 -13.72 -3.10 -4.64
CA VAL A 194 -12.88 -2.96 -3.45
C VAL A 194 -13.42 -3.86 -2.34
N TYR A 195 -12.60 -4.77 -1.84
CA TYR A 195 -12.96 -5.60 -0.69
C TYR A 195 -12.39 -5.03 0.59
N ILE A 196 -13.25 -4.87 1.60
CA ILE A 196 -12.83 -4.60 2.97
C ILE A 196 -12.82 -5.93 3.69
N VAL A 197 -11.65 -6.43 4.05
CA VAL A 197 -11.48 -7.72 4.71
C VAL A 197 -10.98 -7.47 6.13
N TYR A 198 -11.78 -7.81 7.14
CA TYR A 198 -11.45 -7.47 8.51
C TYR A 198 -11.64 -8.62 9.50
N TYR A 199 -10.91 -8.56 10.60
CA TYR A 199 -11.22 -9.29 11.82
C TYR A 199 -11.62 -8.29 12.91
N SER A 200 -12.68 -8.60 13.66
CA SER A 200 -13.14 -7.77 14.77
C SER A 200 -13.60 -8.68 15.91
N MET A 201 -12.99 -8.54 17.10
CA MET A 201 -13.41 -9.28 18.29
C MET A 201 -14.52 -8.54 19.03
N TYR A 202 -14.34 -7.24 19.29
CA TYR A 202 -15.25 -6.42 20.11
C TYR A 202 -16.01 -5.33 19.33
N GLY A 203 -15.92 -5.33 18.00
CA GLY A 203 -16.72 -4.44 17.13
C GLY A 203 -16.04 -3.13 16.71
N ASN A 204 -14.92 -2.72 17.33
CA ASN A 204 -14.25 -1.46 17.00
C ASN A 204 -13.71 -1.42 15.56
N VAL A 205 -13.07 -2.50 15.11
CA VAL A 205 -12.57 -2.61 13.73
C VAL A 205 -13.73 -2.63 12.73
N GLU A 206 -14.84 -3.30 13.05
CA GLU A 206 -16.01 -3.34 12.18
C GLU A 206 -16.68 -1.97 12.00
N ARG A 207 -16.70 -1.14 13.05
CA ARG A 207 -17.18 0.25 12.94
C ARG A 207 -16.30 1.07 11.98
N LEU A 208 -14.98 0.98 12.11
CA LEU A 208 -14.06 1.60 11.14
C LEU A 208 -14.26 1.04 9.72
N ALA A 209 -14.45 -0.27 9.58
CA ALA A 209 -14.70 -0.92 8.30
C ALA A 209 -15.97 -0.39 7.62
N SER A 210 -17.02 -0.18 8.40
CA SER A 210 -18.28 0.40 7.93
C SER A 210 -18.08 1.82 7.41
N GLU A 211 -17.32 2.64 8.13
CA GLU A 211 -17.04 4.02 7.75
C GLU A 211 -16.12 4.12 6.52
N ILE A 212 -15.10 3.26 6.43
CA ILE A 212 -14.28 3.10 5.22
C ILE A 212 -15.15 2.70 4.02
N SER A 213 -16.14 1.83 4.23
CA SER A 213 -17.10 1.44 3.18
C SER A 213 -17.89 2.63 2.66
N LEU A 214 -18.36 3.52 3.55
CA LEU A 214 -19.02 4.77 3.15
C LEU A 214 -18.07 5.68 2.36
N GLY A 215 -16.82 5.81 2.81
CA GLY A 215 -15.77 6.55 2.11
C GLY A 215 -15.52 6.03 0.69
N LEU A 216 -15.38 4.71 0.54
CA LEU A 216 -15.20 4.06 -0.77
C LEU A 216 -16.40 4.30 -1.70
N GLN A 217 -17.62 4.09 -1.20
CA GLN A 217 -18.86 4.23 -1.96
C GLN A 217 -19.19 5.69 -2.32
N SER A 218 -18.56 6.66 -1.65
CA SER A 218 -18.68 8.08 -2.01
C SER A 218 -18.05 8.42 -3.37
N VAL A 219 -17.19 7.55 -3.91
CA VAL A 219 -16.55 7.72 -5.21
C VAL A 219 -17.32 6.95 -6.28
N GLN A 220 -17.74 7.67 -7.34
CA GLN A 220 -18.48 7.06 -8.44
C GLN A 220 -17.71 5.91 -9.09
N ASP A 221 -18.43 4.86 -9.50
CA ASP A 221 -17.90 3.66 -10.17
C ASP A 221 -16.92 2.84 -9.31
N VAL A 222 -17.09 2.90 -7.98
CA VAL A 222 -16.40 2.05 -7.00
C VAL A 222 -17.43 1.29 -6.17
N GLU A 223 -17.30 -0.03 -6.13
CA GLU A 223 -18.16 -0.92 -5.34
C GLU A 223 -17.36 -1.47 -4.16
N ALA A 224 -17.89 -1.32 -2.94
CA ALA A 224 -17.26 -1.84 -1.73
C ALA A 224 -18.02 -3.08 -1.21
N THR A 225 -17.29 -4.12 -0.84
CA THR A 225 -17.87 -5.31 -0.18
C THR A 225 -17.10 -5.63 1.10
N MET A 226 -17.81 -5.74 2.21
CA MET A 226 -17.23 -6.08 3.51
C MET A 226 -17.22 -7.59 3.71
N TRP A 227 -16.13 -8.09 4.29
CA TRP A 227 -15.98 -9.48 4.65
C TRP A 227 -15.30 -9.67 6.01
N GLN A 228 -15.79 -10.64 6.77
CA GLN A 228 -15.16 -11.09 8.01
C GLN A 228 -14.13 -12.19 7.73
N VAL A 229 -13.00 -12.15 8.41
CA VAL A 229 -12.06 -13.27 8.49
C VAL A 229 -12.63 -14.37 9.42
N PRO A 230 -12.46 -15.67 9.10
CA PRO A 230 -12.89 -16.75 9.98
C PRO A 230 -12.37 -16.61 11.42
N GLU A 231 -13.23 -16.89 12.40
CA GLU A 231 -12.84 -16.99 13.80
C GLU A 231 -12.06 -18.30 14.04
N THR A 232 -11.04 -18.26 14.89
CA THR A 232 -10.20 -19.44 15.20
C THR A 232 -10.37 -19.92 16.64
N LEU A 233 -10.95 -19.09 17.51
CA LEU A 233 -11.24 -19.46 18.89
C LEU A 233 -12.53 -20.27 18.98
N SER A 234 -12.56 -21.19 19.94
CA SER A 234 -13.76 -21.96 20.28
C SER A 234 -14.84 -21.07 20.90
N ILE A 235 -16.10 -21.53 20.86
CA ILE A 235 -17.24 -20.84 21.47
C ILE A 235 -17.00 -20.63 22.99
N ASP A 236 -16.37 -21.59 23.66
CA ASP A 236 -16.06 -21.50 25.09
C ASP A 236 -14.98 -20.45 25.40
N GLU A 237 -13.97 -20.32 24.54
CA GLU A 237 -12.97 -19.25 24.64
C GLU A 237 -13.59 -17.87 24.42
N LEU A 238 -14.41 -17.72 23.39
CA LEU A 238 -15.12 -16.47 23.11
C LEU A 238 -16.05 -16.07 24.28
N SER A 239 -16.75 -17.05 24.86
CA SER A 239 -17.61 -16.84 26.02
C SER A 239 -16.82 -16.37 27.24
N ARG A 240 -15.65 -16.98 27.53
CA ARG A 240 -14.75 -16.55 28.60
C ARG A 240 -14.20 -15.14 28.39
N LEU A 241 -13.91 -14.79 27.13
CA LEU A 241 -13.44 -13.46 26.73
C LEU A 241 -14.55 -12.42 26.64
N LYS A 242 -15.81 -12.82 26.89
CA LYS A 242 -17.01 -11.98 26.76
C LYS A 242 -17.10 -11.31 25.39
N ALA A 243 -16.66 -12.01 24.35
CA ALA A 243 -16.75 -11.50 22.99
C ALA A 243 -18.23 -11.39 22.57
N PRO A 244 -18.66 -10.25 22.00
CA PRO A 244 -20.02 -10.12 21.48
C PRO A 244 -20.25 -11.08 20.30
N ALA A 245 -21.53 -11.32 19.99
CA ALA A 245 -21.90 -12.03 18.78
C ALA A 245 -21.37 -11.28 17.54
N LYS A 246 -20.90 -12.02 16.54
CA LYS A 246 -20.48 -11.47 15.25
C LYS A 246 -21.70 -10.93 14.50
N SER A 247 -21.48 -9.94 13.64
CA SER A 247 -22.50 -9.46 12.71
C SER A 247 -22.79 -10.45 11.59
N ASP A 248 -23.77 -10.12 10.77
CA ASP A 248 -24.21 -10.88 9.60
C ASP A 248 -23.31 -10.69 8.35
N VAL A 249 -22.26 -9.87 8.45
CA VAL A 249 -21.27 -9.70 7.36
C VAL A 249 -20.66 -11.06 7.01
N PRO A 250 -20.61 -11.45 5.73
CA PRO A 250 -20.19 -12.80 5.34
C PRO A 250 -18.71 -13.07 5.63
N ILE A 251 -18.39 -14.33 5.90
CA ILE A 251 -17.02 -14.80 6.08
C ILE A 251 -16.33 -14.96 4.72
N ILE A 252 -15.12 -14.43 4.56
CA ILE A 252 -14.35 -14.54 3.32
C ILE A 252 -13.70 -15.92 3.15
N ASN A 253 -13.71 -16.42 1.92
CA ASN A 253 -12.81 -17.48 1.45
C ASN A 253 -11.59 -16.83 0.77
N GLN A 254 -10.39 -17.38 0.95
CA GLN A 254 -9.15 -16.92 0.33
C GLN A 254 -9.28 -16.62 -1.18
N LEU A 255 -9.99 -17.47 -1.94
CA LEU A 255 -10.18 -17.31 -3.38
C LEU A 255 -10.91 -16.01 -3.75
N LYS A 256 -11.78 -15.50 -2.86
CA LYS A 256 -12.49 -14.23 -3.08
C LYS A 256 -11.56 -13.03 -3.17
N LEU A 257 -10.37 -13.09 -2.56
CA LEU A 257 -9.36 -12.02 -2.69
C LEU A 257 -8.96 -11.78 -4.16
N CYS A 258 -9.12 -12.78 -5.03
CA CYS A 258 -8.80 -12.68 -6.45
C CYS A 258 -9.83 -11.85 -7.22
N GLU A 259 -11.09 -11.83 -6.77
CA GLU A 259 -12.22 -11.14 -7.41
C GLU A 259 -12.16 -9.62 -7.22
N ALA A 260 -11.47 -9.15 -6.19
CA ALA A 260 -11.31 -7.73 -5.89
C ALA A 260 -10.23 -7.07 -6.76
N ASP A 261 -10.44 -5.84 -7.21
CA ASP A 261 -9.41 -5.04 -7.88
C ASP A 261 -8.44 -4.41 -6.87
N ALA A 262 -8.94 -4.10 -5.68
CA ALA A 262 -8.19 -3.56 -4.56
C ALA A 262 -8.76 -4.05 -3.23
N ILE A 263 -7.94 -4.06 -2.18
CA ILE A 263 -8.30 -4.65 -0.88
C ILE A 263 -7.90 -3.70 0.24
N ILE A 264 -8.73 -3.53 1.26
CA ILE A 264 -8.38 -2.83 2.49
C ILE A 264 -8.51 -3.81 3.65
N PHE A 265 -7.44 -3.97 4.42
CA PHE A 265 -7.33 -4.96 5.49
C PHE A 265 -7.49 -4.33 6.88
N GLY A 266 -8.35 -4.91 7.71
CA GLY A 266 -8.69 -4.40 9.04
C GLY A 266 -8.42 -5.41 10.16
N PHE A 267 -7.70 -5.03 11.21
CA PHE A 267 -7.48 -5.95 12.34
C PHE A 267 -7.21 -5.25 13.68
N PRO A 268 -7.56 -5.86 14.82
CA PRO A 268 -7.11 -5.38 16.10
C PRO A 268 -5.64 -5.77 16.32
N THR A 269 -4.92 -4.95 17.08
CA THR A 269 -3.55 -5.23 17.50
C THR A 269 -3.50 -6.38 18.51
N ARG A 270 -2.43 -7.16 18.42
CA ARG A 270 -1.96 -8.09 19.45
C ARG A 270 -0.45 -7.88 19.59
N PHE A 271 -0.05 -7.15 20.63
CA PHE A 271 1.35 -6.85 20.92
C PHE A 271 2.13 -6.21 19.75
N GLY A 272 1.50 -5.26 19.05
CA GLY A 272 2.12 -4.58 17.91
C GLY A 272 2.12 -5.37 16.60
N LEU A 273 1.31 -6.43 16.53
CA LEU A 273 1.08 -7.24 15.33
C LEU A 273 -0.42 -7.36 15.06
N MET A 274 -0.78 -7.86 13.87
CA MET A 274 -2.16 -8.27 13.59
C MET A 274 -2.62 -9.43 14.49
N ALA A 275 -3.92 -9.52 14.76
CA ALA A 275 -4.49 -10.65 15.48
C ALA A 275 -4.24 -12.00 14.79
N SER A 276 -4.13 -13.08 15.57
CA SER A 276 -3.80 -14.42 15.07
C SER A 276 -4.81 -14.96 14.07
N GLN A 277 -6.10 -14.64 14.21
CA GLN A 277 -7.16 -14.97 13.25
C GLN A 277 -6.85 -14.40 11.86
N PHE A 278 -6.48 -13.12 11.83
CA PHE A 278 -6.12 -12.43 10.60
C PHE A 278 -4.84 -13.00 9.99
N LYS A 279 -3.84 -13.24 10.85
CA LYS A 279 -2.58 -13.87 10.43
C LYS A 279 -2.80 -15.27 9.86
N ALA A 280 -3.63 -16.10 10.48
CA ALA A 280 -3.94 -17.45 10.02
C ALA A 280 -4.63 -17.44 8.66
N PHE A 281 -5.56 -16.49 8.43
CA PHE A 281 -6.16 -16.30 7.12
C PHE A 281 -5.12 -15.93 6.05
N LEU A 282 -4.21 -15.00 6.35
CA LEU A 282 -3.14 -14.65 5.41
C LEU A 282 -2.15 -15.80 5.16
N ASP A 283 -1.80 -16.57 6.19
CA ASP A 283 -0.89 -17.72 6.07
C ASP A 283 -1.48 -18.85 5.21
N SER A 284 -2.81 -18.95 5.15
CA SER A 284 -3.48 -19.90 4.27
C SER A 284 -3.45 -19.53 2.78
N ASN A 285 -2.85 -18.39 2.41
CA ASN A 285 -2.80 -17.88 1.04
C ASN A 285 -1.55 -18.31 0.24
N GLU A 286 -0.80 -19.33 0.69
CA GLU A 286 0.43 -19.77 0.03
C GLU A 286 0.22 -20.07 -1.47
N PHE A 287 -0.90 -20.71 -1.83
CA PHE A 287 -1.23 -21.02 -3.22
C PHE A 287 -1.49 -19.76 -4.06
N LEU A 288 -2.13 -18.73 -3.49
CA LEU A 288 -2.33 -17.43 -4.14
C LEU A 288 -1.00 -16.70 -4.35
N TRP A 289 -0.09 -16.81 -3.37
CA TRP A 289 1.26 -16.30 -3.49
C TRP A 289 2.05 -17.01 -4.59
N LYS A 290 2.06 -18.34 -4.62
CA LYS A 290 2.73 -19.11 -5.69
C LYS A 290 2.20 -18.75 -7.07
N ALA A 291 0.89 -18.56 -7.20
CA ALA A 291 0.25 -18.18 -8.46
C ALA A 291 0.30 -16.66 -8.75
N GLN A 292 0.93 -15.86 -7.88
CA GLN A 292 1.02 -14.39 -7.99
C GLN A 292 -0.34 -13.70 -8.18
N MET A 293 -1.43 -14.28 -7.64
CA MET A 293 -2.80 -13.82 -7.91
C MET A 293 -3.14 -12.48 -7.28
N LEU A 294 -2.41 -12.09 -6.24
CA LEU A 294 -2.58 -10.81 -5.55
C LEU A 294 -1.59 -9.74 -6.02
N ALA A 295 -0.64 -10.09 -6.90
CA ALA A 295 0.36 -9.16 -7.38
C ALA A 295 -0.30 -7.96 -8.09
N GLN A 296 0.25 -6.76 -7.85
CA GLN A 296 -0.23 -5.49 -8.39
C GLN A 296 -1.63 -5.04 -7.95
N LYS A 297 -2.30 -5.76 -7.04
CA LYS A 297 -3.52 -5.27 -6.39
C LYS A 297 -3.14 -4.18 -5.39
N LEU A 298 -3.97 -3.15 -5.28
CA LEU A 298 -3.78 -2.10 -4.28
C LEU A 298 -4.24 -2.62 -2.91
N ALA A 299 -3.50 -2.24 -1.87
CA ALA A 299 -3.75 -2.65 -0.50
C ALA A 299 -3.75 -1.43 0.45
N GLY A 300 -4.79 -1.30 1.27
CA GLY A 300 -4.86 -0.37 2.40
C GLY A 300 -4.92 -1.12 3.73
N ILE A 301 -4.62 -0.45 4.84
CA ILE A 301 -4.65 -1.04 6.19
C ILE A 301 -5.40 -0.10 7.15
N PHE A 302 -6.20 -0.65 8.06
CA PHE A 302 -6.79 0.05 9.21
C PHE A 302 -6.81 -0.88 10.43
N TYR A 303 -6.89 -0.32 11.63
CA TYR A 303 -6.61 -1.09 12.84
C TYR A 303 -7.24 -0.52 14.11
N SER A 304 -7.19 -1.30 15.19
CA SER A 304 -7.62 -0.87 16.52
C SER A 304 -6.60 -1.30 17.57
N THR A 305 -6.31 -0.42 18.53
CA THR A 305 -5.40 -0.71 19.67
C THR A 305 -6.07 -0.42 21.00
N SER A 306 -5.56 -1.00 22.10
CA SER A 306 -6.01 -0.70 23.46
C SER A 306 -5.59 0.71 23.89
N SER A 307 -4.30 1.03 23.75
CA SER A 307 -3.71 2.30 24.18
C SER A 307 -2.95 3.02 23.07
N GLN A 308 -2.51 4.25 23.35
CA GLN A 308 -1.83 5.15 22.41
C GLN A 308 -0.49 4.58 21.86
N GLY A 309 0.26 3.85 22.70
CA GLY A 309 1.57 3.29 22.34
C GLY A 309 1.54 1.82 21.90
N ASP A 310 0.39 1.14 21.99
CA ASP A 310 0.30 -0.33 21.84
C ASP A 310 0.21 -0.78 20.37
N GLY A 311 1.11 -0.24 19.54
CA GLY A 311 1.30 -0.67 18.17
C GLY A 311 0.39 -0.02 17.14
N GLN A 312 0.00 1.24 17.37
CA GLN A 312 -0.63 2.09 16.36
C GLN A 312 0.23 2.22 15.10
N GLU A 313 1.55 2.03 15.19
CA GLU A 313 2.46 2.07 14.04
C GLU A 313 3.07 0.71 13.71
N THR A 314 3.43 -0.09 14.73
CA THR A 314 4.11 -1.36 14.50
C THR A 314 3.19 -2.43 13.90
N ALA A 315 1.89 -2.44 14.26
CA ALA A 315 0.93 -3.39 13.70
C ALA A 315 0.69 -3.18 12.20
N PRO A 316 0.40 -1.97 11.69
CA PRO A 316 0.31 -1.75 10.25
C PRO A 316 1.68 -1.87 9.55
N LEU A 317 2.78 -1.41 10.17
CA LEU A 317 4.12 -1.54 9.57
C LEU A 317 4.52 -3.01 9.35
N SER A 318 4.26 -3.88 10.33
CA SER A 318 4.50 -5.31 10.19
C SER A 318 3.58 -5.96 9.16
N ALA A 319 2.32 -5.52 9.05
CA ALA A 319 1.37 -6.03 8.05
C ALA A 319 1.77 -5.68 6.60
N ILE A 320 2.52 -4.59 6.37
CA ILE A 320 3.07 -4.26 5.04
C ILE A 320 3.95 -5.41 4.53
N THR A 321 4.63 -6.16 5.40
CA THR A 321 5.49 -7.29 4.97
C THR A 321 4.70 -8.36 4.20
N HIS A 322 3.48 -8.69 4.65
CA HIS A 322 2.59 -9.61 3.94
C HIS A 322 2.18 -9.09 2.57
N LEU A 323 1.81 -7.80 2.49
CA LEU A 323 1.43 -7.15 1.23
C LEU A 323 2.57 -7.23 0.21
N VAL A 324 3.78 -6.92 0.67
CA VAL A 324 4.99 -6.90 -0.15
C VAL A 324 5.35 -8.29 -0.66
N HIS A 325 5.24 -9.33 0.17
CA HIS A 325 5.46 -10.71 -0.25
C HIS A 325 4.46 -11.15 -1.33
N HIS A 326 3.21 -10.69 -1.24
CA HIS A 326 2.21 -10.92 -2.29
C HIS A 326 2.38 -10.03 -3.53
N GLY A 327 3.35 -9.10 -3.54
CA GLY A 327 3.55 -8.16 -4.64
C GLY A 327 2.43 -7.10 -4.75
N MET A 328 1.68 -6.87 -3.67
CA MET A 328 0.64 -5.85 -3.59
C MET A 328 1.26 -4.45 -3.44
N ILE A 329 0.53 -3.44 -3.87
CA ILE A 329 0.96 -2.03 -3.80
C ILE A 329 0.30 -1.39 -2.59
N PHE A 330 1.10 -0.90 -1.64
CA PHE A 330 0.56 -0.31 -0.42
C PHE A 330 0.21 1.17 -0.65
N VAL A 331 -1.06 1.51 -0.39
CA VAL A 331 -1.58 2.87 -0.46
C VAL A 331 -1.81 3.38 0.97
N PRO A 332 -0.90 4.21 1.51
CA PRO A 332 -1.08 4.81 2.82
C PRO A 332 -2.11 5.95 2.79
N ILE A 333 -2.57 6.40 3.96
CA ILE A 333 -3.26 7.70 4.07
C ILE A 333 -2.24 8.83 3.90
N GLY A 334 -1.03 8.66 4.43
CA GLY A 334 -0.10 9.77 4.62
C GLY A 334 -0.73 10.85 5.50
N TYR A 335 -0.39 12.12 5.26
CA TYR A 335 -0.98 13.26 5.99
C TYR A 335 -2.17 13.90 5.24
N THR A 336 -2.81 13.16 4.35
CA THR A 336 -3.86 13.69 3.46
C THR A 336 -5.17 14.01 4.17
N PHE A 337 -5.33 13.58 5.42
CA PHE A 337 -6.45 13.98 6.29
C PHE A 337 -6.25 15.40 6.90
N GLY A 338 -5.20 16.11 6.47
CA GLY A 338 -4.99 17.53 6.76
C GLY A 338 -4.85 17.83 8.25
N PRO A 339 -5.45 18.93 8.76
CA PRO A 339 -5.35 19.33 10.16
C PRO A 339 -5.70 18.23 11.16
N GLY A 340 -6.61 17.32 10.79
CA GLY A 340 -7.01 16.20 11.65
C GLY A 340 -5.91 15.17 11.90
N MET A 341 -4.76 15.25 11.20
CA MET A 341 -3.56 14.44 11.50
C MET A 341 -2.70 15.04 12.62
N PHE A 342 -2.92 16.31 12.97
CA PHE A 342 -2.16 17.06 13.99
C PHE A 342 -3.00 17.38 15.22
N GLU A 343 -4.10 16.64 15.42
CA GLU A 343 -4.91 16.80 16.62
C GLU A 343 -4.09 16.43 17.86
N MET A 344 -4.03 17.34 18.84
CA MET A 344 -3.22 17.22 20.06
C MET A 344 -4.01 17.50 21.35
N THR A 345 -5.29 17.85 21.24
CA THR A 345 -6.20 18.16 22.35
C THR A 345 -7.07 16.96 22.72
N GLU A 346 -7.40 16.08 21.76
CA GLU A 346 -8.21 14.89 21.99
C GLU A 346 -7.44 13.60 21.63
N GLN A 347 -7.75 12.51 22.34
CA GLN A 347 -7.18 11.19 22.04
C GLN A 347 -7.77 10.63 20.75
N LYS A 348 -6.92 10.40 19.76
CA LYS A 348 -7.28 9.83 18.47
C LYS A 348 -6.26 8.77 18.02
N GLY A 349 -6.76 7.64 17.55
CA GLY A 349 -5.97 6.62 16.87
C GLY A 349 -5.71 6.96 15.41
N GLY A 350 -4.96 6.07 14.76
CA GLY A 350 -4.61 6.17 13.35
C GLY A 350 -3.40 7.05 13.08
N GLY A 351 -2.92 6.97 11.86
CA GLY A 351 -1.71 7.67 11.45
C GLY A 351 -1.50 7.57 9.94
N PRO A 352 -0.29 7.90 9.45
CA PRO A 352 -0.02 7.91 8.02
C PRO A 352 -0.14 6.51 7.39
N TYR A 353 0.01 5.44 8.17
CA TYR A 353 -0.16 4.06 7.70
C TYR A 353 -1.62 3.66 7.43
N GLY A 354 -2.60 4.33 8.04
CA GLY A 354 -3.99 3.89 8.02
C GLY A 354 -4.84 4.50 9.13
N ALA A 355 -6.16 4.42 8.97
CA ALA A 355 -7.08 4.87 9.99
C ALA A 355 -7.01 3.91 11.18
N GLY A 356 -7.14 4.45 12.37
CA GLY A 356 -7.01 3.68 13.60
C GLY A 356 -7.93 4.21 14.69
N THR A 357 -8.17 3.38 15.69
CA THR A 357 -9.01 3.74 16.84
C THR A 357 -8.48 3.14 18.14
N TYR A 358 -8.72 3.82 19.25
CA TYR A 358 -8.48 3.26 20.58
C TYR A 358 -9.73 2.56 21.15
N ALA A 359 -9.55 1.32 21.58
CA ALA A 359 -10.58 0.54 22.26
C ALA A 359 -10.56 0.75 23.79
N GLY A 360 -9.46 1.24 24.36
CA GLY A 360 -9.29 1.30 25.81
C GLY A 360 -9.30 -0.10 26.42
N ASP A 361 -10.13 -0.29 27.44
CA ASP A 361 -10.50 -1.57 28.04
C ASP A 361 -11.67 -2.27 27.30
N GLU A 362 -11.80 -2.00 26.00
CA GLU A 362 -12.92 -2.36 25.11
C GLU A 362 -14.22 -1.55 25.35
N SER A 363 -14.24 -0.62 26.31
CA SER A 363 -15.39 0.28 26.51
C SER A 363 -15.42 1.48 25.55
N ARG A 364 -14.24 1.93 25.09
CA ARG A 364 -14.13 3.07 24.17
C ARG A 364 -14.51 2.63 22.76
N LYS A 365 -15.37 3.42 22.13
CA LYS A 365 -15.77 3.28 20.73
C LYS A 365 -15.00 4.28 19.86
N PRO A 366 -14.94 4.09 18.53
CA PRO A 366 -14.34 5.08 17.67
C PRO A 366 -14.99 6.44 17.84
N THR A 367 -14.17 7.47 17.99
CA THR A 367 -14.64 8.87 18.06
C THR A 367 -15.05 9.36 16.67
N GLU A 368 -15.79 10.46 16.62
CA GLU A 368 -16.16 11.10 15.36
C GLU A 368 -14.92 11.42 14.51
N LEU A 369 -13.86 11.97 15.12
CA LEU A 369 -12.60 12.27 14.43
C LEU A 369 -11.88 11.01 13.86
N GLU A 370 -11.96 9.87 14.55
CA GLU A 370 -11.43 8.59 14.06
C GLU A 370 -12.27 8.05 12.90
N LEU A 371 -13.60 8.22 12.96
CA LEU A 371 -14.53 7.85 11.88
C LEU A 371 -14.34 8.75 10.65
N GLU A 372 -14.17 10.05 10.82
CA GLU A 372 -13.87 10.97 9.71
C GLU A 372 -12.56 10.60 8.99
N GLN A 373 -11.53 10.21 9.75
CA GLN A 373 -10.27 9.72 9.16
C GLN A 373 -10.50 8.41 8.38
N ALA A 374 -11.33 7.51 8.89
CA ALA A 374 -11.69 6.25 8.24
C ALA A 374 -12.47 6.49 6.93
N PHE A 375 -13.44 7.41 6.95
CA PHE A 375 -14.17 7.86 5.76
C PHE A 375 -13.20 8.45 4.72
N HIS A 376 -12.29 9.33 5.16
CA HIS A 376 -11.28 9.94 4.31
C HIS A 376 -10.37 8.88 3.68
N GLN A 377 -9.90 7.91 4.45
CA GLN A 377 -9.10 6.79 3.93
C GLN A 377 -9.84 6.05 2.82
N GLY A 378 -11.11 5.69 3.04
CA GLY A 378 -11.92 5.02 2.04
C GLY A 378 -12.03 5.84 0.74
N LYS A 379 -12.36 7.12 0.86
CA LYS A 379 -12.48 8.03 -0.29
C LYS A 379 -11.14 8.22 -1.02
N TYR A 380 -10.06 8.43 -0.29
CA TYR A 380 -8.71 8.58 -0.85
C TYR A 380 -8.29 7.32 -1.62
N PHE A 381 -8.43 6.16 -0.99
CA PHE A 381 -8.10 4.87 -1.57
C PHE A 381 -8.92 4.57 -2.83
N ALA A 382 -10.22 4.83 -2.82
CA ALA A 382 -11.10 4.67 -3.98
C ALA A 382 -10.64 5.49 -5.19
N ASN A 383 -10.20 6.74 -4.98
CA ASN A 383 -9.69 7.58 -6.05
C ASN A 383 -8.38 7.03 -6.65
N ILE A 384 -7.49 6.50 -5.83
CA ILE A 384 -6.26 5.84 -6.30
C ILE A 384 -6.60 4.56 -7.08
N ALA A 385 -7.52 3.74 -6.55
CA ALA A 385 -7.95 2.50 -7.20
C ALA A 385 -8.59 2.74 -8.56
N LYS A 386 -9.45 3.76 -8.67
CA LYS A 386 -10.07 4.18 -9.93
C LYS A 386 -9.05 4.55 -10.99
N LYS A 387 -8.03 5.34 -10.64
CA LYS A 387 -6.94 5.72 -11.57
C LYS A 387 -6.20 4.50 -12.11
N CYS A 388 -5.85 3.56 -11.22
CA CYS A 388 -5.15 2.33 -11.61
C CYS A 388 -6.00 1.39 -12.49
N TYR A 389 -7.33 1.35 -12.26
CA TYR A 389 -8.25 0.46 -12.98
C TYR A 389 -8.53 0.92 -14.42
N ILE A 390 -8.79 2.23 -14.63
CA ILE A 390 -9.17 2.79 -15.94
C ILE A 390 -8.14 2.43 -17.03
N LEU A 391 -6.86 2.41 -16.70
CA LEU A 391 -5.78 2.15 -17.65
C LEU A 391 -5.55 0.66 -17.96
N LYS A 392 -6.09 -0.28 -17.16
CA LYS A 392 -6.05 -1.72 -17.49
C LYS A 392 -7.02 -2.09 -18.62
N LYS A 393 -8.07 -1.30 -18.86
CA LYS A 393 -9.12 -1.59 -19.84
C LYS A 393 -9.13 -0.69 -21.08
N MET A 394 -8.20 0.27 -21.23
CA MET A 394 -8.09 1.05 -22.48
C MET A 394 -7.54 0.16 -23.61
N PRO A 395 -8.22 0.08 -24.78
CA PRO A 395 -7.67 -0.56 -25.96
C PRO A 395 -6.37 0.12 -26.37
N PHE A 396 -5.34 -0.66 -26.74
CA PHE A 396 -3.98 -0.19 -27.04
C PHE A 396 -3.94 0.99 -28.04
N LYS A 397 -4.88 1.04 -29.00
CA LYS A 397 -5.03 2.13 -30.00
C LYS A 397 -5.43 3.51 -29.43
N GLN A 398 -5.87 3.60 -28.19
CA GLN A 398 -6.23 4.88 -27.55
C GLN A 398 -5.12 5.44 -26.64
N LEU A 399 -4.11 4.62 -26.31
CA LEU A 399 -2.94 5.08 -25.56
C LEU A 399 -1.99 5.94 -26.41
N GLU A 400 -2.05 5.85 -27.74
CA GLU A 400 -1.30 6.67 -28.70
C GLU A 400 -1.89 8.08 -28.92
N LYS A 401 -3.05 8.39 -28.32
CA LYS A 401 -3.68 9.73 -28.42
C LYS A 401 -3.51 10.58 -27.16
N LEU A 402 -2.74 10.09 -26.18
CA LEU A 402 -2.34 10.81 -24.99
C LEU A 402 -0.87 11.21 -25.12
N ASP A 403 -0.60 12.09 -26.09
CA ASP A 403 0.64 12.88 -26.16
C ASP A 403 0.41 14.25 -25.51
#